data_AF-A0A947ZB52-F1
#
_entry.id   AF-A0A947ZB52-F1
#
_cell.length_a   1.000
_cell.length_b   1.000
_cell.length_c   1.000
_cell.angle_alpha   90.00
_cell.angle_beta   90.00
_cell.angle_gamma   90.00
#
_symmetry.space_group_name_H-M   'P 1'
#
loop_
_entity.id
_entity.type
_entity.pdbx_description
1 polymer ?
#
loop_
_entity_poly.entity_id
_entity_poly.type
_entity_poly.pdbx_seq_one_letter_code
_entity_poly.pdbx_strand_id
1 'polypeptide(L)'
;PYPDAGYLGHIDGAIFNNMIAATSAALFASDSGFDAGITLEQARGALVYHNTVCSSTAPFSSIEWRWDNTMVYLYNNLVCHNLRDRGGEAVTGGNVENADISWFEDLNTGDLHLTVGSASVGTPVPVDEESYYSYDFDGDERTVPLTPGADEPQ
;
A
#
# COMPACT_ATOMS: atom_id res chain seq x y z
N PRO A 1 -23.30 -0.40 -11.71
CA PRO A 1 -21.89 -0.85 -11.64
C PRO A 1 -21.82 -2.38 -11.43
N TYR A 2 -21.16 -3.10 -12.34
CA TYR A 2 -20.92 -4.56 -12.26
C TYR A 2 -22.18 -5.48 -12.17
N PRO A 3 -23.04 -5.52 -13.20
CA PRO A 3 -24.29 -6.32 -13.18
C PRO A 3 -24.08 -7.84 -13.06
N ASP A 4 -22.89 -8.34 -13.38
CA ASP A 4 -22.53 -9.76 -13.33
C ASP A 4 -21.68 -10.13 -12.10
N ALA A 5 -21.40 -9.19 -11.21
CA ALA A 5 -20.67 -9.47 -9.98
C ALA A 5 -21.60 -10.08 -8.91
N GLY A 6 -21.05 -10.98 -8.09
CA GLY A 6 -21.71 -11.45 -6.88
C GLY A 6 -21.82 -10.35 -5.81
N TYR A 7 -21.91 -10.74 -4.54
CA TYR A 7 -21.92 -9.76 -3.44
C TYR A 7 -20.63 -8.93 -3.43
N LEU A 8 -20.79 -7.60 -3.44
CA LEU A 8 -19.72 -6.61 -3.32
C LEU A 8 -19.90 -5.83 -2.01
N GLY A 9 -18.85 -5.76 -1.21
CA GLY A 9 -18.80 -4.95 0.01
C GLY A 9 -18.46 -3.48 -0.31
N HIS A 10 -17.56 -3.27 -1.27
CA HIS A 10 -17.05 -1.96 -1.65
C HIS A 10 -16.93 -1.83 -3.18
N ILE A 11 -17.23 -0.64 -3.70
CA ILE A 11 -17.27 -0.36 -5.14
C ILE A 11 -16.52 0.94 -5.40
N ASP A 12 -15.60 0.91 -6.35
CA ASP A 12 -14.89 2.05 -6.94
C ASP A 12 -14.24 2.98 -5.88
N GLY A 13 -13.76 2.40 -4.77
CA GLY A 13 -13.05 3.11 -3.71
C GLY A 13 -11.59 3.40 -4.08
N ALA A 14 -11.01 4.45 -3.50
CA ALA A 14 -9.62 4.83 -3.71
C ALA A 14 -8.87 4.90 -2.38
N ILE A 15 -7.66 4.32 -2.34
CA ILE A 15 -6.74 4.32 -1.20
C ILE A 15 -5.38 4.74 -1.74
N PHE A 16 -5.00 5.99 -1.52
CA PHE A 16 -3.77 6.55 -2.07
C PHE A 16 -2.99 7.36 -1.06
N ASN A 17 -1.67 7.38 -1.21
CA ASN A 17 -0.75 8.20 -0.42
C ASN A 17 -0.97 8.06 1.09
N ASN A 18 -1.25 6.84 1.59
CA ASN A 18 -1.34 6.61 3.03
C ASN A 18 -0.04 6.03 3.56
N MET A 19 0.39 6.51 4.73
CA MET A 19 1.42 5.88 5.55
C MET A 19 0.76 5.09 6.69
N ILE A 20 1.04 3.80 6.78
CA ILE A 20 0.54 2.92 7.83
C ILE A 20 1.74 2.27 8.53
N ALA A 21 1.98 2.67 9.78
CA ALA A 21 3.05 2.14 10.62
C ALA A 21 2.49 1.34 11.80
N ALA A 22 3.07 0.17 12.06
CA ALA A 22 2.75 -0.62 13.26
C ALA A 22 4.02 -1.09 13.98
N THR A 23 4.22 -0.64 15.21
CA THR A 23 5.43 -0.95 16.01
C THR A 23 5.16 -1.38 17.44
N SER A 24 3.90 -1.30 17.88
CA SER A 24 3.53 -1.61 19.26
C SER A 24 3.69 -3.11 19.56
N ALA A 25 4.58 -3.44 20.51
CA ALA A 25 4.72 -4.81 21.01
C ALA A 25 3.40 -5.38 21.55
N ALA A 26 2.54 -4.54 22.14
CA ALA A 26 1.22 -4.96 22.63
C ALA A 26 0.25 -5.30 21.49
N LEU A 27 0.33 -4.60 20.35
CA LEU A 27 -0.45 -4.95 19.15
C LEU A 27 -0.05 -6.33 18.64
N PHE A 28 1.25 -6.59 18.50
CA PHE A 28 1.75 -7.89 18.01
C PHE A 28 1.50 -9.04 18.99
N ALA A 29 1.45 -8.75 20.29
CA ALA A 29 1.13 -9.74 21.32
C ALA A 29 -0.39 -9.94 21.54
N SER A 30 -1.25 -9.16 20.86
CA SER A 30 -2.70 -9.33 20.94
C SER A 30 -3.16 -10.61 20.23
N ASP A 31 -4.36 -11.08 20.56
CA ASP A 31 -4.90 -12.34 20.02
C ASP A 31 -4.93 -12.40 18.48
N SER A 32 -5.09 -11.25 17.83
CA SER A 32 -5.13 -11.13 16.36
C SER A 32 -3.86 -10.53 15.75
N GLY A 33 -2.92 -10.04 16.57
CA GLY A 33 -1.73 -9.35 16.08
C GLY A 33 -2.05 -8.10 15.24
N PHE A 34 -1.08 -7.69 14.42
CA PHE A 34 -1.34 -6.82 13.28
C PHE A 34 -1.67 -7.70 12.06
N ASP A 35 -2.97 -7.91 11.81
CA ASP A 35 -3.43 -8.82 10.76
C ASP A 35 -3.10 -8.26 9.37
N ALA A 36 -3.56 -7.03 9.09
CA ALA A 36 -3.24 -6.33 7.85
C ALA A 36 -3.26 -4.81 7.96
N GLY A 37 -2.50 -4.14 7.10
CA GLY A 37 -2.55 -2.69 6.94
C GLY A 37 -3.70 -2.24 6.04
N ILE A 38 -3.80 -2.81 4.83
CA ILE A 38 -4.90 -2.54 3.89
C ILE A 38 -5.54 -3.87 3.49
N THR A 39 -6.87 -3.96 3.64
CA THR A 39 -7.66 -5.17 3.32
C THR A 39 -8.74 -4.85 2.30
N LEU A 40 -8.77 -5.59 1.19
CA LEU A 40 -9.78 -5.44 0.14
C LEU A 40 -10.72 -6.65 0.15
N GLU A 41 -11.89 -6.45 0.74
CA GLU A 41 -12.87 -7.49 1.07
C GLU A 41 -14.13 -7.37 0.20
N GLN A 42 -14.31 -8.28 -0.78
CA GLN A 42 -15.36 -8.18 -1.82
C GLN A 42 -15.34 -6.78 -2.50
N ALA A 43 -14.15 -6.26 -2.79
CA ALA A 43 -13.98 -4.91 -3.32
C ALA A 43 -13.84 -4.96 -4.84
N ARG A 44 -14.56 -4.11 -5.58
CA ARG A 44 -14.47 -4.07 -7.05
C ARG A 44 -14.21 -2.68 -7.58
N GLY A 45 -13.28 -2.59 -8.51
CA GLY A 45 -12.85 -1.32 -9.10
C GLY A 45 -12.00 -0.46 -8.16
N ALA A 46 -11.55 -1.00 -7.03
CA ALA A 46 -10.79 -0.24 -6.07
C ALA A 46 -9.37 0.06 -6.58
N LEU A 47 -8.93 1.31 -6.41
CA LEU A 47 -7.61 1.81 -6.76
C LEU A 47 -6.77 1.93 -5.48
N VAL A 48 -5.66 1.19 -5.39
CA VAL A 48 -4.79 1.17 -4.20
C VAL A 48 -3.39 1.52 -4.63
N TYR A 49 -3.08 2.82 -4.67
CA TYR A 49 -1.88 3.35 -5.30
C TYR A 49 -0.99 4.08 -4.32
N HIS A 50 0.34 3.94 -4.44
CA HIS A 50 1.27 4.79 -3.71
C HIS A 50 1.01 4.81 -2.18
N ASN A 51 0.71 3.66 -1.56
CA ASN A 51 0.64 3.58 -0.10
C ASN A 51 1.95 3.00 0.44
N THR A 52 2.37 3.45 1.63
CA THR A 52 3.47 2.86 2.39
C THR A 52 2.89 2.11 3.60
N VAL A 53 3.12 0.79 3.67
CA VAL A 53 2.70 -0.02 4.82
C VAL A 53 3.90 -0.72 5.44
N CYS A 54 4.27 -0.32 6.65
CA CYS A 54 5.42 -0.87 7.34
C CYS A 54 5.10 -1.29 8.77
N SER A 55 5.75 -2.36 9.23
CA SER A 55 5.59 -2.83 10.60
C SER A 55 6.88 -3.48 11.11
N SER A 56 7.13 -3.33 12.42
CA SER A 56 8.37 -3.83 13.05
C SER A 56 8.42 -5.36 13.20
N THR A 57 7.30 -6.04 12.94
CA THR A 57 7.18 -7.50 12.93
C THR A 57 6.25 -7.87 11.78
N ALA A 58 6.58 -8.97 11.09
CA ALA A 58 5.80 -9.41 9.94
C ALA A 58 4.32 -9.61 10.31
N PRO A 59 3.39 -8.93 9.62
CA PRO A 59 1.95 -9.14 9.78
C PRO A 59 1.53 -10.40 9.02
N PHE A 60 0.24 -10.73 9.09
CA PHE A 60 -0.31 -11.75 8.21
C PHE A 60 -0.31 -11.30 6.73
N SER A 61 -0.62 -10.03 6.49
CA SER A 61 -0.53 -9.35 5.19
C SER A 61 -0.12 -7.88 5.41
N SER A 62 0.72 -7.27 4.58
CA SER A 62 0.83 -5.79 4.60
C SER A 62 -0.36 -5.18 3.85
N ILE A 63 -0.61 -5.68 2.64
CA ILE A 63 -1.81 -5.40 1.86
C ILE A 63 -2.37 -6.73 1.37
N GLU A 64 -3.68 -6.93 1.47
CA GLU A 64 -4.35 -8.11 0.93
C GLU A 64 -5.62 -7.80 0.16
N TRP A 65 -5.98 -8.74 -0.70
CA TRP A 65 -7.28 -8.83 -1.35
C TRP A 65 -7.85 -10.21 -1.13
N ARG A 66 -9.15 -10.27 -0.85
CA ARG A 66 -9.82 -11.51 -0.46
C ARG A 66 -11.23 -11.66 -0.98
N TRP A 67 -11.60 -12.92 -1.15
CA TRP A 67 -12.83 -13.46 -1.71
C TRP A 67 -13.05 -13.22 -3.21
N ASP A 68 -13.75 -14.18 -3.82
CA ASP A 68 -13.79 -14.36 -5.28
C ASP A 68 -14.39 -13.19 -6.09
N ASN A 69 -15.22 -12.33 -5.51
CA ASN A 69 -15.76 -11.17 -6.25
C ASN A 69 -14.85 -9.93 -6.19
N THR A 70 -13.73 -10.00 -5.48
CA THR A 70 -12.76 -8.91 -5.42
C THR A 70 -12.03 -8.78 -6.76
N MET A 71 -11.99 -7.57 -7.32
CA MET A 71 -11.24 -7.22 -8.54
C MET A 71 -10.71 -5.79 -8.40
N VAL A 72 -9.40 -5.65 -8.24
CA VAL A 72 -8.77 -4.40 -7.76
C VAL A 72 -7.47 -4.09 -8.51
N TYR A 73 -6.99 -2.85 -8.36
CA TYR A 73 -5.77 -2.35 -8.97
C TYR A 73 -4.80 -1.93 -7.87
N LEU A 74 -3.61 -2.54 -7.82
CA LEU A 74 -2.57 -2.24 -6.84
C LEU A 74 -1.31 -1.79 -7.58
N TYR A 75 -0.99 -0.50 -7.51
CA TYR A 75 0.19 0.05 -8.19
C TYR A 75 1.07 0.86 -7.26
N ASN A 76 2.39 0.74 -7.45
CA ASN A 76 3.39 1.58 -6.79
C ASN A 76 3.28 1.65 -5.27
N ASN A 77 2.76 0.62 -4.59
CA ASN A 77 2.77 0.54 -3.13
C ASN A 77 4.14 0.09 -2.63
N LEU A 78 4.53 0.56 -1.45
CA LEU A 78 5.76 0.16 -0.77
C LEU A 78 5.40 -0.53 0.54
N VAL A 79 5.77 -1.81 0.68
CA VAL A 79 5.45 -2.58 1.88
C VAL A 79 6.69 -3.24 2.48
N CYS A 80 6.82 -3.19 3.81
CA CYS A 80 7.94 -3.81 4.52
C CYS A 80 7.87 -5.34 4.58
N HIS A 81 6.68 -5.91 4.33
CA HIS A 81 6.49 -7.36 4.27
C HIS A 81 5.82 -7.73 2.96
N ASN A 82 4.60 -8.28 3.00
CA ASN A 82 3.98 -8.93 1.85
C ASN A 82 2.73 -8.23 1.30
N LEU A 83 2.57 -8.33 -0.02
CA LEU A 83 1.28 -8.29 -0.69
C LEU A 83 0.71 -9.70 -0.71
N ARG A 84 -0.59 -9.87 -0.43
CA ARG A 84 -1.17 -11.20 -0.29
C ARG A 84 -2.48 -11.38 -1.02
N ASP A 85 -2.46 -12.29 -1.98
CA ASP A 85 -3.67 -12.89 -2.53
C ASP A 85 -4.29 -13.87 -1.53
N ARG A 86 -5.56 -13.67 -1.22
CA ARG A 86 -6.39 -14.56 -0.40
C ARG A 86 -7.70 -14.95 -1.07
N GLY A 87 -7.82 -14.73 -2.37
CA GLY A 87 -9.01 -14.97 -3.18
C GLY A 87 -9.49 -13.68 -3.86
N GLY A 88 -9.87 -13.78 -5.12
CA GLY A 88 -10.18 -12.64 -5.98
C GLY A 88 -9.06 -12.36 -6.98
N GLU A 89 -9.15 -11.21 -7.66
CA GLU A 89 -8.23 -10.81 -8.72
C GLU A 89 -7.62 -9.44 -8.40
N ALA A 90 -6.32 -9.31 -8.64
CA ALA A 90 -5.61 -8.05 -8.56
C ALA A 90 -4.77 -7.83 -9.82
N VAL A 91 -4.89 -6.65 -10.42
CA VAL A 91 -3.94 -6.17 -11.41
C VAL A 91 -2.86 -5.40 -10.67
N THR A 92 -1.60 -5.81 -10.82
CA THR A 92 -0.49 -5.27 -10.02
C THR A 92 0.67 -4.78 -10.87
N GLY A 93 1.38 -3.74 -10.42
CA GLY A 93 2.62 -3.29 -11.04
C GLY A 93 3.37 -2.25 -10.20
N GLY A 94 4.70 -2.19 -10.31
CA GLY A 94 5.52 -1.19 -9.61
C GLY A 94 5.51 -1.27 -8.07
N ASN A 95 4.79 -2.21 -7.47
CA ASN A 95 4.81 -2.41 -6.02
C ASN A 95 6.14 -3.01 -5.58
N VAL A 96 6.55 -2.68 -4.35
CA VAL A 96 7.76 -3.19 -3.71
C VAL A 96 7.38 -3.88 -2.41
N GLU A 97 7.73 -5.16 -2.30
CA GLU A 97 7.63 -5.96 -1.07
C GLU A 97 8.99 -6.04 -0.37
N ASN A 98 8.98 -6.36 0.93
CA ASN A 98 10.18 -6.50 1.76
C ASN A 98 11.07 -5.24 1.74
N ALA A 99 10.45 -4.06 1.77
CA ALA A 99 11.16 -2.80 1.88
C ALA A 99 12.08 -2.80 3.11
N ASP A 100 13.31 -2.29 2.94
CA ASP A 100 14.25 -2.19 4.05
C ASP A 100 13.80 -1.07 5.00
N ILE A 101 13.77 -1.36 6.30
CA ILE A 101 13.35 -0.37 7.31
C ILE A 101 14.29 0.84 7.33
N SER A 102 15.54 0.68 6.90
CA SER A 102 16.51 1.79 6.78
C SER A 102 16.20 2.78 5.66
N TRP A 103 15.20 2.50 4.82
CA TRP A 103 14.70 3.48 3.84
C TRP A 103 13.83 4.55 4.48
N PHE A 104 13.33 4.33 5.69
CA PHE A 104 12.44 5.26 6.38
C PHE A 104 13.19 6.06 7.45
N GLU A 105 12.76 7.31 7.67
CA GLU A 105 13.32 8.18 8.70
C GLU A 105 13.21 7.58 10.11
N ASP A 106 12.00 7.18 10.55
CA ASP A 106 11.83 6.46 11.83
C ASP A 106 10.51 5.69 11.94
N LEU A 107 10.56 4.38 11.64
CA LEU A 107 9.42 3.48 11.81
C LEU A 107 8.84 3.49 13.24
N ASN A 108 9.65 3.67 14.29
CA ASN A 108 9.18 3.58 15.67
C ASN A 108 8.26 4.73 16.08
N THR A 109 8.44 5.90 15.48
CA THR A 109 7.56 7.07 15.66
C THR A 109 6.42 7.10 14.65
N GLY A 110 6.45 6.20 13.66
CA GLY A 110 5.51 6.16 12.53
C GLY A 110 5.91 7.06 11.38
N ASP A 111 7.13 7.58 11.37
CA ASP A 111 7.69 8.41 10.31
C ASP A 111 8.20 7.52 9.17
N LEU A 112 7.38 7.39 8.14
CA LEU A 112 7.66 6.57 6.95
C LEU A 112 8.08 7.42 5.73
N HIS A 113 8.54 8.65 5.95
CA HIS A 113 9.18 9.42 4.88
C HIS A 113 10.45 8.70 4.44
N LEU A 114 10.74 8.78 3.15
CA LEU A 114 11.89 8.15 2.53
C LEU A 114 13.14 8.99 2.77
N THR A 115 14.19 8.35 3.25
CA THR A 115 15.51 8.98 3.37
C THR A 115 16.05 9.33 1.97
N VAL A 116 16.96 10.32 1.89
CA VAL A 116 17.67 10.66 0.62
C VAL A 116 18.36 9.44 -0.02
N GLY A 117 18.79 8.47 0.79
CA GLY A 117 19.42 7.23 0.34
C GLY A 117 18.50 6.27 -0.42
N SER A 118 17.17 6.45 -0.30
CA SER A 118 16.14 5.60 -0.92
C SER A 118 15.65 6.08 -2.29
N ALA A 119 16.33 7.03 -2.94
CA ALA A 119 15.98 7.51 -4.29
C ALA A 119 16.01 6.44 -5.42
N SER A 120 16.25 5.17 -5.10
CA SER A 120 16.22 4.04 -6.04
C SER A 120 15.26 2.92 -5.62
N VAL A 121 14.28 3.22 -4.75
CA VAL A 121 13.29 2.22 -4.33
C VAL A 121 12.46 1.78 -5.53
N GLY A 122 12.63 0.51 -5.91
CA GLY A 122 11.81 -0.15 -6.92
C GLY A 122 11.85 0.48 -8.31
N THR A 123 10.83 0.16 -9.11
CA THR A 123 10.62 0.73 -10.43
C THR A 123 9.12 0.94 -10.60
N PRO A 124 8.61 2.13 -10.28
CA PRO A 124 7.19 2.39 -10.38
C PRO A 124 6.73 2.34 -11.83
N VAL A 125 5.45 2.03 -12.01
CA VAL A 125 4.79 2.01 -13.30
C VAL A 125 3.88 3.23 -13.43
N PRO A 126 3.67 3.75 -14.65
CA PRO A 126 2.65 4.76 -14.87
C PRO A 126 1.27 4.25 -14.43
N VAL A 127 0.52 5.12 -13.75
CA VAL A 127 -0.90 4.92 -13.45
C VAL A 127 -1.69 6.01 -14.16
N ASP A 128 -2.95 5.75 -14.52
CA ASP A 128 -3.79 6.78 -15.14
C ASP A 128 -3.93 7.96 -14.18
N GLU A 129 -3.43 9.12 -14.61
CA GLU A 129 -3.29 10.31 -13.76
C GLU A 129 -4.63 11.00 -13.53
N GLU A 130 -5.30 10.68 -12.43
CA GLU A 130 -6.14 11.67 -11.74
C GLU A 130 -5.27 12.57 -10.86
N SER A 131 -5.71 13.81 -10.66
CA SER A 131 -5.02 14.83 -9.86
C SER A 131 -4.69 14.41 -8.42
N TYR A 132 -5.25 13.31 -7.93
CA TYR A 132 -5.05 12.79 -6.58
C TYR A 132 -3.73 12.01 -6.43
N TYR A 133 -3.10 11.57 -7.54
CA TYR A 133 -1.82 10.83 -7.50
C TYR A 133 -0.61 11.71 -7.87
N SER A 134 -0.84 12.96 -8.29
CA SER A 134 0.23 13.90 -8.68
C SER A 134 0.98 14.46 -7.48
N TYR A 135 0.47 14.28 -6.26
CA TYR A 135 1.08 14.74 -5.03
C TYR A 135 1.40 13.54 -4.12
N ASP A 136 2.40 13.66 -3.27
CA ASP A 136 2.76 12.67 -2.26
C ASP A 136 1.99 12.86 -0.94
N PHE A 137 2.45 12.24 0.14
CA PHE A 137 1.84 12.32 1.47
C PHE A 137 1.88 13.74 2.05
N ASP A 138 2.96 14.48 1.80
CA ASP A 138 3.16 15.85 2.28
C ASP A 138 2.44 16.89 1.42
N GLY A 139 1.95 16.48 0.24
CA GLY A 139 1.30 17.35 -0.72
C GLY A 139 2.28 18.00 -1.68
N ASP A 140 3.51 17.50 -1.75
CA ASP A 140 4.50 17.92 -2.73
C ASP A 140 4.26 17.20 -4.07
N GLU A 141 4.52 17.90 -5.16
CA GLU A 141 4.32 17.35 -6.50
C GLU A 141 5.32 16.24 -6.76
N ARG A 142 4.83 15.06 -7.17
CA ARG A 142 5.69 13.93 -7.49
C ARG A 142 6.55 14.22 -8.71
N THR A 143 7.84 13.99 -8.57
CA THR A 143 8.86 14.25 -9.58
C THR A 143 9.28 12.96 -10.28
N VAL A 144 9.74 13.10 -11.54
CA VAL A 144 10.25 11.94 -12.29
C VAL A 144 11.75 11.75 -12.07
N PRO A 145 12.23 10.51 -11.85
CA PRO A 145 11.46 9.27 -11.82
C PRO A 145 10.63 9.14 -10.53
N LEU A 146 9.38 8.71 -10.66
CA LEU A 146 8.49 8.46 -9.52
C LEU A 146 9.14 7.49 -8.53
N THR A 147 8.67 7.52 -7.29
CA THR A 147 9.02 6.52 -6.25
C THR A 147 7.79 5.73 -5.79
N PRO A 148 7.87 4.40 -5.59
CA PRO A 148 6.83 3.62 -4.94
C PRO A 148 6.65 4.04 -3.47
N GLY A 149 5.43 3.94 -2.97
CA GLY A 149 5.06 4.38 -1.64
C GLY A 149 4.40 5.75 -1.63
N ALA A 150 4.03 6.18 -0.43
CA ALA A 150 3.29 7.41 -0.17
C ALA A 150 4.14 8.67 -0.30
N ASP A 151 5.45 8.56 -0.29
CA ASP A 151 6.39 9.68 -0.19
C ASP A 151 7.45 9.66 -1.29
N GLU A 152 8.06 10.82 -1.54
CA GLU A 152 9.27 10.95 -2.33
C GLU A 152 10.43 11.46 -1.46
N PRO A 153 11.65 10.94 -1.65
CA PRO A 153 12.79 11.36 -0.83
C PRO A 153 13.15 12.84 -1.09
N GLN A 154 13.23 13.62 0.00
CA GLN A 154 13.51 15.06 0.02
C GLN A 154 14.98 15.38 0.31
#